data_AF-A0A1W9V0M3-F1
#
_entry.id   AF-A0A1W9V0M3-F1
#
_cell.length_a   1.000
_cell.length_b   1.000
_cell.length_c   1.000
_cell.angle_alpha   90.00
_cell.angle_beta   90.00
_cell.angle_gamma   90.00
#
_symmetry.space_group_name_H-M   'P 1'
#
loop_
_entity.id
_entity.type
_entity.pdbx_description
1 polymer ?
#
loop_
_entity_poly.entity_id
_entity_poly.type
_entity_poly.pdbx_seq_one_letter_code
_entity_poly.pdbx_strand_id
1 'polypeptide(L)'
;MWNFLWPDRKAEEVPIAHITNGIHTGTWLARRLRHLYGRYLGRDWLEHIDNQEMWEAIDNIPDEELWAVRRHLKRKLVFYMRERAREQWLYDGVHPVQVVAAGTLLNPYTLTIGFARRFATYKRADLILSDFNRLLELINRPNRPVQIIFAGKSHPDDNPGKLLIQKVYRMVKKAETGGRLVFLEDYDMNLARYLVQGVDVWLNTPRRPNEASGTSGEKAALNGVLNFSVLDGWWREGYNGH
;
A
#
# COMPACT_ATOMS: atom_id res chain seq x y z
N MET A 1 1.04 23.61 19.06
CA MET A 1 1.12 22.53 20.07
C MET A 1 1.99 22.93 21.25
N TRP A 2 3.20 23.46 21.04
CA TRP A 2 4.19 23.71 22.11
C TRP A 2 4.32 25.16 22.59
N ASN A 3 3.48 26.07 22.09
CA ASN A 3 3.58 27.50 22.42
C ASN A 3 3.41 27.79 23.94
N PHE A 4 2.73 26.91 24.68
CA PHE A 4 2.60 27.03 26.14
C PHE A 4 3.93 26.96 26.91
N LEU A 5 5.00 26.43 26.31
CA LEU A 5 6.36 26.42 26.89
C LEU A 5 7.12 27.73 26.63
N TRP A 6 6.64 28.57 25.70
CA TRP A 6 7.19 29.89 25.37
C TRP A 6 6.05 30.91 25.27
N PRO A 7 5.40 31.26 26.39
CA PRO A 7 4.21 32.11 26.41
C PRO A 7 4.44 33.50 25.84
N ASP A 8 5.69 33.99 25.91
CA ASP A 8 6.08 35.32 25.43
C ASP A 8 6.55 35.34 23.96
N ARG A 9 6.51 34.20 23.26
CA ARG A 9 6.92 34.08 21.86
C ARG A 9 5.73 33.86 20.95
N LYS A 10 5.80 34.45 19.76
CA LYS A 10 4.88 34.09 18.67
C LYS A 10 5.11 32.64 18.27
N ALA A 11 4.10 31.98 17.70
CA ALA A 11 4.20 30.58 17.30
C ALA A 11 5.35 30.31 16.32
N GLU A 12 5.68 31.29 15.45
CA GLU A 12 6.78 31.20 14.49
C GLU A 12 8.18 31.32 15.14
N GLU A 13 8.27 31.88 16.36
CA GLU A 13 9.53 32.13 17.09
C GLU A 13 9.88 31.01 18.08
N VAL A 14 8.99 30.00 18.17
CA VAL A 14 9.25 28.78 18.93
C VAL A 14 10.34 27.99 18.20
N PRO A 15 11.44 27.59 18.88
CA PRO A 15 12.58 26.91 18.25
C PRO A 15 12.29 25.42 17.96
N ILE A 16 11.06 25.11 17.51
CA ILE A 16 10.62 23.77 17.15
C ILE A 16 10.26 23.78 15.67
N ALA A 17 11.11 23.13 14.88
CA ALA A 17 10.91 22.91 13.46
C ALA A 17 10.39 21.48 13.19
N HIS A 18 10.26 21.13 11.92
CA HIS A 18 9.89 19.80 11.47
C HIS A 18 10.88 19.30 10.42
N ILE A 19 10.99 17.96 10.32
CA ILE A 19 11.67 17.27 9.22
C ILE A 19 10.67 16.27 8.69
N THR A 20 10.29 16.41 7.41
CA THR A 20 9.42 15.44 6.75
C THR A 20 10.13 14.10 6.65
N ASN A 21 9.40 13.01 6.87
CA ASN A 21 9.95 11.68 6.70
C ASN A 21 10.35 11.42 5.24
N GLY A 22 11.19 10.41 5.04
CA GLY A 22 11.49 9.92 3.69
C GLY A 22 11.72 8.42 3.68
N ILE A 23 11.98 7.92 2.48
CA ILE A 23 12.25 6.50 2.24
C ILE A 23 13.57 6.32 1.49
N HIS A 24 14.21 5.20 1.74
CA HIS A 24 15.39 4.81 0.97
C HIS A 24 14.98 4.29 -0.42
N THR A 25 15.13 5.12 -1.45
CA THR A 25 14.73 4.84 -2.84
C THR A 25 15.23 3.49 -3.33
N GLY A 26 16.51 3.18 -3.12
CA GLY A 26 17.13 1.93 -3.59
C GLY A 26 16.55 0.65 -2.96
N THR A 27 15.98 0.74 -1.75
CA THR A 27 15.36 -0.41 -1.08
C THR A 27 13.98 -0.72 -1.65
N TRP A 28 13.18 0.33 -1.86
CA TRP A 28 11.75 0.21 -2.15
C TRP A 28 11.43 0.18 -3.65
N LEU A 29 12.25 0.82 -4.49
CA LEU A 29 12.04 0.84 -5.93
C LEU A 29 12.23 -0.54 -6.55
N ALA A 30 11.30 -0.93 -7.41
CA ALA A 30 11.44 -2.14 -8.20
C ALA A 30 12.61 -2.03 -9.18
N ARG A 31 13.45 -3.08 -9.25
CA ARG A 31 14.61 -3.10 -10.16
C ARG A 31 14.26 -2.77 -11.61
N ARG A 32 13.12 -3.26 -12.11
CA ARG A 32 12.66 -2.96 -13.48
C ARG A 32 12.27 -1.48 -13.66
N LEU A 33 11.67 -0.85 -12.66
CA LEU A 33 11.40 0.59 -12.69
C LEU A 33 12.70 1.39 -12.59
N ARG A 34 13.66 0.97 -11.76
CA ARG A 34 15.00 1.58 -11.72
C ARG A 34 15.68 1.59 -13.09
N HIS A 35 15.58 0.49 -13.85
CA HIS A 35 16.10 0.43 -15.22
C HIS A 35 15.28 1.27 -16.20
N LEU A 36 13.96 1.34 -16.02
CA LEU A 36 13.11 2.22 -16.82
C LEU A 36 13.50 3.67 -16.61
N TYR A 37 13.53 4.14 -15.36
CA TYR A 37 13.96 5.49 -15.00
C TYR A 37 15.37 5.79 -15.52
N GLY A 38 16.32 4.85 -15.42
CA GLY A 38 17.67 5.04 -15.95
C GLY A 38 17.76 5.27 -17.47
N ARG A 39 16.73 4.91 -18.25
CA ARG A 39 16.67 5.20 -19.69
C ARG A 39 16.16 6.61 -20.01
N TYR A 40 15.34 7.19 -19.14
CA TYR A 40 14.66 8.47 -19.40
C TYR A 40 15.19 9.62 -18.53
N LEU A 41 15.67 9.33 -17.33
CA LEU A 41 16.15 10.32 -16.35
C LEU A 41 17.69 10.43 -16.32
N GLY A 42 18.41 9.64 -17.12
CA GLY A 42 19.88 9.52 -17.06
C GLY A 42 20.35 8.33 -16.20
N ARG A 43 21.60 7.89 -16.37
CA ARG A 43 22.11 6.67 -15.68
C ARG A 43 22.40 6.90 -14.19
N ASP A 44 22.71 8.14 -13.85
CA ASP A 44 23.07 8.70 -12.56
C ASP A 44 21.88 9.32 -11.81
N TRP A 45 20.65 9.17 -12.32
CA TRP A 45 19.44 9.78 -11.74
C TRP A 45 19.27 9.53 -10.22
N LEU A 46 19.78 8.41 -9.71
CA LEU A 46 19.73 8.09 -8.28
C LEU A 46 20.62 8.97 -7.39
N GLU A 47 21.61 9.63 -7.97
CA GLU A 47 22.48 10.60 -7.30
C GLU A 47 21.85 11.99 -7.25
N HIS A 48 20.75 12.20 -7.97
CA HIS A 48 20.07 13.48 -8.17
C HIS A 48 18.57 13.40 -7.85
N ILE A 49 18.17 12.55 -6.90
CA ILE A 49 16.76 12.33 -6.56
C ILE A 49 16.03 13.57 -6.03
N ASP A 50 16.78 14.57 -5.56
CA ASP A 50 16.32 15.87 -5.08
C ASP A 50 16.20 16.92 -6.20
N ASN A 51 16.68 16.61 -7.42
CA ASN A 51 16.52 17.48 -8.58
C ASN A 51 15.10 17.36 -9.17
N GLN A 52 14.29 18.39 -8.97
CA GLN A 52 12.92 18.43 -9.47
C GLN A 52 12.82 18.48 -11.00
N GLU A 53 13.70 19.21 -11.68
CA GLU A 53 13.71 19.34 -13.14
C GLU A 53 13.97 17.99 -13.82
N MET A 54 14.85 17.17 -13.23
CA MET A 54 15.10 15.81 -13.71
C MET A 54 13.81 14.97 -13.71
N TRP A 55 12.96 15.12 -12.69
CA TRP A 55 11.73 14.34 -12.58
C TRP A 55 10.66 14.74 -13.61
N GLU A 56 10.74 15.93 -14.22
CA GLU A 56 9.85 16.34 -15.33
C GLU A 56 9.99 15.40 -16.52
N ALA A 57 11.16 14.77 -16.71
CA ALA A 57 11.38 13.79 -17.77
C ALA A 57 10.63 12.46 -17.57
N ILE A 58 9.97 12.22 -16.42
CA ILE A 58 9.08 11.07 -16.24
C ILE A 58 7.98 11.04 -17.30
N ASP A 59 7.44 12.20 -17.67
CA ASP A 59 6.32 12.27 -18.62
C ASP A 59 6.71 11.84 -20.05
N ASN A 60 8.00 11.71 -20.32
CA ASN A 60 8.52 11.17 -21.58
C ASN A 60 8.52 9.63 -21.63
N ILE A 61 8.24 8.94 -20.51
CA ILE A 61 8.15 7.49 -20.47
C ILE A 61 6.86 7.06 -21.20
N PRO A 62 6.93 6.26 -22.28
CA PRO A 62 5.73 5.80 -22.97
C PRO A 62 4.85 4.94 -22.06
N ASP A 63 3.53 5.17 -22.10
CA ASP A 63 2.54 4.45 -21.30
C ASP A 63 2.68 2.93 -21.40
N GLU A 64 2.93 2.42 -22.62
CA GLU A 64 3.07 0.98 -22.86
C GLU A 64 4.27 0.37 -22.13
N GLU A 65 5.38 1.11 -22.02
CA GLU A 65 6.60 0.66 -21.34
C GLU A 65 6.41 0.63 -19.83
N LEU A 66 5.84 1.71 -19.27
CA LEU A 66 5.48 1.76 -17.86
C LEU A 66 4.47 0.64 -17.55
N TRP A 67 3.41 0.51 -18.35
CA TRP A 67 2.38 -0.50 -18.19
C TRP A 67 2.93 -1.92 -18.27
N ALA A 68 3.88 -2.19 -19.17
CA ALA A 68 4.56 -3.49 -19.24
C ALA A 68 5.31 -3.81 -17.94
N VAL A 69 6.02 -2.83 -17.37
CA VAL A 69 6.70 -2.99 -16.07
C VAL A 69 5.68 -3.20 -14.95
N ARG A 70 4.62 -2.40 -14.87
CA ARG A 70 3.56 -2.53 -13.86
C ARG A 70 2.88 -3.90 -13.91
N ARG A 71 2.51 -4.39 -15.10
CA ARG A 71 1.96 -5.75 -15.30
C ARG A 71 2.93 -6.84 -14.85
N HIS A 72 4.23 -6.67 -15.12
CA HIS A 72 5.24 -7.62 -14.64
C HIS A 72 5.30 -7.66 -13.10
N LEU A 73 5.33 -6.50 -12.45
CA LEU A 73 5.40 -6.41 -10.98
C LEU A 73 4.16 -7.01 -10.30
N LYS A 74 2.97 -6.77 -10.87
CA LYS A 74 1.74 -7.39 -10.39
C LYS A 74 1.76 -8.93 -10.56
N ARG A 75 2.18 -9.44 -11.72
CA ARG A 75 2.34 -10.90 -11.93
C ARG A 75 3.31 -11.50 -10.91
N LYS A 76 4.42 -10.79 -10.64
CA LYS A 76 5.41 -11.19 -9.63
C LYS A 76 4.81 -11.24 -8.22
N LEU A 77 3.99 -10.26 -7.83
CA LEU A 77 3.25 -10.27 -6.57
C LEU A 77 2.31 -11.48 -6.48
N VAL A 78 1.47 -11.71 -7.49
CA VAL A 78 0.51 -12.83 -7.51
C VAL A 78 1.24 -14.18 -7.46
N PHE A 79 2.35 -14.32 -8.19
CA PHE A 79 3.18 -15.53 -8.13
C PHE A 79 3.73 -15.77 -6.73
N TYR A 80 4.33 -14.74 -6.11
CA TYR A 80 4.84 -14.83 -4.75
C TYR A 80 3.77 -15.25 -3.73
N MET A 81 2.56 -14.71 -3.85
CA MET A 81 1.45 -15.05 -2.96
C MET A 81 0.97 -16.50 -3.15
N ARG A 82 0.93 -16.99 -4.40
CA ARG A 82 0.59 -18.39 -4.68
C ARG A 82 1.62 -19.35 -4.11
N GLU A 83 2.91 -19.06 -4.27
CA GLU A 83 3.98 -19.90 -3.70
C GLU A 83 3.93 -19.91 -2.17
N ARG A 84 3.75 -18.74 -1.55
CA ARG A 84 3.58 -18.65 -0.09
C ARG A 84 2.40 -19.50 0.40
N ALA A 85 1.24 -19.41 -0.27
CA ALA A 85 0.08 -20.21 0.12
C ALA A 85 0.27 -21.72 -0.13
N ARG A 86 1.03 -22.09 -1.17
CA ARG A 86 1.42 -23.48 -1.44
C ARG A 86 2.31 -24.04 -0.33
N GLU A 87 3.29 -23.28 0.14
CA GLU A 87 4.15 -23.67 1.27
C GLU A 87 3.33 -23.86 2.55
N GLN A 88 2.44 -22.92 2.89
CA GLN A 88 1.56 -23.04 4.04
C GLN A 88 0.68 -24.30 3.97
N TRP A 89 0.14 -24.62 2.80
CA TRP A 89 -0.65 -25.84 2.60
C TRP A 89 0.15 -27.12 2.86
N LEU A 90 1.42 -27.16 2.45
CA LEU A 90 2.27 -28.34 2.61
C LEU A 90 2.76 -28.55 4.04
N TYR A 91 3.07 -27.47 4.76
CA TYR A 91 3.81 -27.56 6.02
C TYR A 91 2.99 -27.20 7.27
N ASP A 92 1.95 -26.36 7.14
CA ASP A 92 1.27 -25.77 8.29
C ASP A 92 -0.12 -26.39 8.56
N GLY A 93 -0.56 -27.35 7.74
CA GLY A 93 -1.84 -28.05 7.94
C GLY A 93 -3.07 -27.13 7.88
N VAL A 94 -3.00 -26.06 7.07
CA VAL A 94 -4.05 -25.03 6.99
C VAL A 94 -5.32 -25.53 6.29
N HIS A 95 -6.47 -25.01 6.72
CA HIS A 95 -7.76 -25.35 6.12
C HIS A 95 -7.88 -24.75 4.70
N PRO A 96 -8.56 -25.40 3.72
CA PRO A 96 -8.67 -24.90 2.34
C PRO A 96 -9.13 -23.44 2.21
N VAL A 97 -10.07 -23.02 3.07
CA VAL A 97 -10.55 -21.63 3.12
C VAL A 97 -9.43 -20.62 3.42
N GLN A 98 -8.41 -21.01 4.21
CA GLN A 98 -7.28 -20.16 4.56
C GLN A 98 -6.33 -20.02 3.38
N VAL A 99 -6.14 -21.09 2.59
CA VAL A 99 -5.36 -21.03 1.35
C VAL A 99 -6.00 -20.09 0.33
N VAL A 100 -7.33 -20.12 0.20
CA VAL A 100 -8.06 -19.16 -0.64
C VAL A 100 -7.90 -17.73 -0.11
N ALA A 101 -8.06 -17.55 1.20
CA ALA A 101 -7.87 -16.27 1.89
C ALA A 101 -6.44 -15.72 1.81
N ALA A 102 -5.44 -16.57 1.54
CA ALA A 102 -4.05 -16.20 1.31
C ALA A 102 -3.76 -15.73 -0.14
N GLY A 103 -4.75 -15.82 -1.03
CA GLY A 103 -4.69 -15.21 -2.36
C GLY A 103 -4.27 -16.14 -3.50
N THR A 104 -4.43 -17.46 -3.35
CA THR A 104 -4.16 -18.42 -4.45
C THR A 104 -4.97 -18.13 -5.72
N LEU A 105 -6.19 -17.63 -5.55
CA LEU A 105 -7.13 -17.33 -6.63
C LEU A 105 -7.00 -15.90 -7.21
N LEU A 106 -6.00 -15.12 -6.77
CA LEU A 106 -5.80 -13.78 -7.33
C LEU A 106 -5.50 -13.83 -8.83
N ASN A 107 -6.00 -12.84 -9.57
CA ASN A 107 -5.80 -12.73 -11.01
C ASN A 107 -4.92 -11.51 -11.31
N PRO A 108 -3.76 -11.68 -11.97
CA PRO A 108 -2.84 -10.58 -12.27
C PRO A 108 -3.37 -9.58 -13.32
N TYR A 109 -4.55 -9.80 -13.88
CA TYR A 109 -5.22 -8.87 -14.80
C TYR A 109 -6.34 -8.07 -14.13
N THR A 110 -6.65 -8.36 -12.86
CA THR A 110 -7.67 -7.66 -12.09
C THR A 110 -7.08 -6.41 -11.40
N LEU A 111 -7.89 -5.37 -11.23
CA LEU A 111 -7.53 -4.21 -10.41
C LEU A 111 -7.28 -4.65 -8.97
N THR A 112 -6.07 -4.44 -8.48
CA THR A 112 -5.60 -4.86 -7.17
C THR A 112 -5.37 -3.65 -6.27
N ILE A 113 -6.13 -3.60 -5.18
CA ILE A 113 -5.99 -2.59 -4.14
C ILE A 113 -5.20 -3.19 -2.98
N GLY A 114 -4.12 -2.52 -2.55
CA GLY A 114 -3.34 -2.91 -1.38
C GLY A 114 -3.65 -2.06 -0.16
N PHE A 115 -3.83 -2.69 0.99
CA PHE A 115 -3.85 -2.06 2.30
C PHE A 115 -2.86 -2.80 3.20
N ALA A 116 -1.68 -2.23 3.44
CA ALA A 116 -0.64 -2.90 4.25
C ALA A 116 -0.06 -2.00 5.34
N ARG A 117 -0.55 -2.13 6.58
CA ARG A 117 -0.17 -1.24 7.69
C ARG A 117 -0.39 -1.94 9.03
N ARG A 118 0.25 -1.45 10.11
CA ARG A 118 -0.13 -1.83 11.48
C ARG A 118 -1.63 -1.59 11.68
N PHE A 119 -2.36 -2.59 12.16
CA PHE A 119 -3.79 -2.44 12.45
C PHE A 119 -3.96 -1.63 13.74
N ALA A 120 -4.49 -0.42 13.56
CA ALA A 120 -4.88 0.50 14.63
C ALA A 120 -6.20 1.15 14.22
N THR A 121 -7.05 1.49 15.19
CA THR A 121 -8.42 1.99 14.94
C THR A 121 -8.46 3.24 14.08
N TYR A 122 -7.51 4.17 14.26
CA TYR A 122 -7.45 5.39 13.46
C TYR A 122 -7.13 5.15 11.98
N LYS A 123 -6.54 4.01 11.60
CA LYS A 123 -6.22 3.69 10.19
C LYS A 123 -7.42 3.14 9.41
N ARG A 124 -8.50 2.76 10.12
CA ARG A 124 -9.81 2.38 9.57
C ARG A 124 -9.73 1.33 8.46
N ALA A 125 -9.02 0.23 8.70
CA ALA A 125 -8.90 -0.88 7.73
C ALA A 125 -10.26 -1.49 7.34
N ASP A 126 -11.27 -1.38 8.20
CA ASP A 126 -12.63 -1.85 7.98
C ASP A 126 -13.55 -0.82 7.32
N LEU A 127 -13.08 0.39 7.01
CA LEU A 127 -13.92 1.41 6.36
C LEU A 127 -14.48 0.91 5.03
N ILE A 128 -13.67 0.19 4.26
CA ILE A 128 -14.08 -0.43 3.00
C ILE A 128 -15.10 -1.56 3.18
N LEU A 129 -15.24 -2.08 4.40
CA LEU A 129 -16.21 -3.12 4.78
C LEU A 129 -17.50 -2.53 5.37
N SER A 130 -17.63 -1.20 5.47
CA SER A 130 -18.79 -0.54 6.08
C SER A 130 -20.08 -0.79 5.31
N ASP A 131 -20.01 -0.78 3.98
CA ASP A 131 -21.08 -1.18 3.07
C ASP A 131 -20.68 -2.46 2.34
N PHE A 132 -20.97 -3.59 2.98
CA PHE A 132 -20.54 -4.90 2.48
C PHE A 132 -21.26 -5.31 1.20
N ASN A 133 -22.53 -4.94 1.02
CA ASN A 133 -23.29 -5.27 -0.19
C ASN A 133 -22.69 -4.54 -1.39
N ARG A 134 -22.42 -3.25 -1.25
CA ARG A 134 -21.72 -2.48 -2.30
C ARG A 134 -20.32 -3.03 -2.58
N LEU A 135 -19.59 -3.46 -1.54
CA LEU A 135 -18.30 -4.11 -1.74
C LEU A 135 -18.42 -5.40 -2.56
N LEU A 136 -19.40 -6.26 -2.25
CA LEU A 136 -19.66 -7.50 -3.00
C LEU A 136 -19.96 -7.22 -4.46
N GLU A 137 -20.80 -6.22 -4.75
CA GLU A 137 -21.10 -5.79 -6.13
C GLU A 137 -19.84 -5.35 -6.87
N LEU A 138 -18.94 -4.60 -6.23
CA LEU A 138 -17.69 -4.13 -6.83
C LEU A 138 -16.71 -5.27 -7.10
N ILE A 139 -16.46 -6.12 -6.12
CA ILE A 139 -15.43 -7.17 -6.24
C ILE A 139 -15.86 -8.30 -7.18
N ASN A 140 -17.17 -8.55 -7.29
CA ASN A 140 -17.74 -9.59 -8.14
C ASN A 140 -18.34 -9.06 -9.45
N ARG A 141 -18.13 -7.78 -9.78
CA ARG A 141 -18.65 -7.19 -11.02
C ARG A 141 -18.16 -7.98 -12.25
N PRO A 142 -19.08 -8.49 -13.09
CA PRO A 142 -18.70 -9.19 -14.31
C PRO A 142 -17.80 -8.32 -15.20
N ASN A 143 -16.76 -8.93 -15.78
CA ASN A 143 -15.76 -8.30 -16.67
C ASN A 143 -14.90 -7.18 -16.06
N ARG A 144 -15.24 -6.66 -14.87
CA ARG A 144 -14.48 -5.60 -14.17
C ARG A 144 -14.40 -5.86 -12.67
N PRO A 145 -13.94 -7.05 -12.23
CA PRO A 145 -13.82 -7.33 -10.81
C PRO A 145 -12.73 -6.47 -10.18
N VAL A 146 -12.77 -6.37 -8.84
CA VAL A 146 -11.74 -5.75 -8.02
C VAL A 146 -11.27 -6.79 -7.00
N GLN A 147 -9.97 -6.78 -6.70
CA GLN A 147 -9.40 -7.58 -5.62
C GLN A 147 -8.69 -6.68 -4.60
N ILE A 148 -8.76 -7.05 -3.34
CA ILE A 148 -8.20 -6.26 -2.23
C ILE A 148 -7.32 -7.16 -1.38
N ILE A 149 -6.10 -6.70 -1.16
CA ILE A 149 -5.11 -7.39 -0.34
C ILE A 149 -4.91 -6.57 0.94
N PHE A 150 -5.33 -7.14 2.06
CA PHE A 150 -5.02 -6.65 3.39
C PHE A 150 -3.74 -7.32 3.89
N ALA A 151 -2.86 -6.58 4.54
CA ALA A 151 -1.72 -7.14 5.24
C ALA A 151 -1.38 -6.30 6.46
N GLY A 152 -0.86 -6.92 7.50
CA GLY A 152 -0.41 -6.21 8.68
C GLY A 152 -0.50 -7.03 9.96
N LYS A 153 -0.03 -6.40 11.04
CA LYS A 153 -0.07 -6.93 12.40
C LYS A 153 -0.69 -5.87 13.31
N SER A 154 -1.36 -6.28 14.38
CA SER A 154 -1.71 -5.40 15.49
C SER A 154 -0.61 -5.46 16.54
N HIS A 155 -0.55 -4.47 17.42
CA HIS A 155 0.31 -4.57 18.60
C HIS A 155 -0.21 -5.66 19.54
N PRO A 156 0.66 -6.38 20.26
CA PRO A 156 0.24 -7.36 21.26
C PRO A 156 -0.75 -6.79 22.29
N ASP A 157 -0.61 -5.51 22.67
CA ASP A 157 -1.49 -4.87 23.66
C ASP A 157 -2.66 -4.08 23.06
N ASP A 158 -2.80 -4.03 21.72
CA ASP A 158 -3.87 -3.28 21.05
C ASP A 158 -5.07 -4.19 20.76
N ASN A 159 -5.90 -4.40 21.78
CA ASN A 159 -7.13 -5.20 21.67
C ASN A 159 -8.08 -4.70 20.56
N PRO A 160 -8.34 -3.39 20.43
CA PRO A 160 -9.12 -2.87 19.30
C PRO A 160 -8.52 -3.23 17.93
N GLY A 161 -7.21 -3.13 17.76
CA GLY A 161 -6.51 -3.54 16.54
C GLY A 161 -6.66 -5.04 16.24
N LYS A 162 -6.61 -5.90 17.25
CA LYS A 162 -6.85 -7.35 17.10
C LYS A 162 -8.28 -7.66 16.66
N LEU A 163 -9.27 -7.00 17.26
CA LEU A 163 -10.68 -7.15 16.86
C LEU A 163 -10.90 -6.71 15.42
N LEU A 164 -10.21 -5.64 14.98
CA LEU A 164 -10.24 -5.19 13.60
C LEU A 164 -9.69 -6.24 12.64
N ILE A 165 -8.54 -6.84 12.95
CA ILE A 165 -7.98 -7.96 12.17
C ILE A 165 -8.97 -9.12 12.10
N GLN A 166 -9.55 -9.53 13.23
CA GLN A 166 -10.53 -10.62 13.26
C GLN A 166 -11.75 -10.32 12.40
N LYS A 167 -12.27 -9.09 12.44
CA LYS A 167 -13.39 -8.64 11.60
C LYS A 167 -13.03 -8.76 10.11
N VAL A 168 -11.90 -8.22 9.69
CA VAL A 168 -11.44 -8.29 8.29
C VAL A 168 -11.24 -9.75 7.86
N TYR A 169 -10.55 -10.55 8.67
CA TYR A 169 -10.26 -11.95 8.37
C TYR A 169 -11.52 -12.82 8.26
N ARG A 170 -12.52 -12.61 9.13
CA ARG A 170 -13.83 -13.26 9.03
C ARG A 170 -14.53 -12.95 7.71
N MET A 171 -14.42 -11.71 7.23
CA MET A 171 -15.02 -11.30 5.96
C MET A 171 -14.29 -11.94 4.77
N VAL A 172 -12.95 -11.92 4.77
CA VAL A 172 -12.10 -12.55 3.73
C VAL A 172 -12.39 -14.05 3.59
N LYS A 173 -12.74 -14.73 4.68
CA LYS A 173 -13.08 -16.16 4.67
C LYS A 173 -14.48 -16.50 4.14
N LYS A 174 -15.34 -15.51 3.85
CA LYS A 174 -16.67 -15.77 3.29
C LYS A 174 -16.56 -16.25 1.84
N ALA A 175 -17.38 -17.23 1.48
CA ALA A 175 -17.41 -17.80 0.12
C ALA A 175 -17.63 -16.71 -0.95
N GLU A 176 -18.52 -15.75 -0.68
CA GLU A 176 -18.87 -14.63 -1.58
C GLU A 176 -17.70 -13.67 -1.88
N THR A 177 -16.64 -13.72 -1.06
CA THR A 177 -15.43 -12.89 -1.21
C THR A 177 -14.21 -13.70 -1.68
N GLY A 178 -14.39 -15.01 -1.87
CA GLY A 178 -13.31 -15.94 -2.22
C GLY A 178 -12.59 -15.51 -3.49
N GLY A 179 -11.25 -15.44 -3.41
CA GLY A 179 -10.40 -15.01 -4.53
C GLY A 179 -10.49 -13.52 -4.89
N ARG A 180 -11.22 -12.72 -4.11
CA ARG A 180 -11.32 -11.27 -4.28
C ARG A 180 -10.74 -10.52 -3.09
N LEU A 181 -11.07 -10.93 -1.87
CA LEU A 181 -10.45 -10.40 -0.67
C LEU A 181 -9.38 -11.37 -0.19
N VAL A 182 -8.25 -10.81 0.24
CA VAL A 182 -7.09 -11.57 0.71
C VAL A 182 -6.56 -10.93 1.98
N PHE A 183 -6.15 -11.75 2.94
CA PHE A 183 -5.47 -11.29 4.15
C PHE A 183 -4.12 -11.99 4.27
N LEU A 184 -3.05 -11.19 4.32
CA LEU A 184 -1.69 -11.67 4.45
C LEU A 184 -1.17 -11.43 5.86
N GLU A 185 -1.02 -12.55 6.55
CA GLU A 185 -0.35 -12.64 7.84
C GLU A 185 1.17 -12.54 7.66
N ASP A 186 1.86 -12.21 8.75
CA ASP A 186 3.31 -12.03 8.78
C ASP A 186 3.86 -10.98 7.83
N TYR A 187 3.17 -9.85 7.77
CA TYR A 187 3.66 -8.66 7.09
C TYR A 187 5.03 -8.22 7.62
N ASP A 188 6.03 -8.35 6.74
CA ASP A 188 7.42 -7.96 6.94
C ASP A 188 7.89 -7.04 5.81
N MET A 189 9.18 -6.67 5.81
CA MET A 189 9.74 -5.83 4.77
C MET A 189 9.75 -6.51 3.38
N ASN A 190 9.85 -7.83 3.30
CA ASN A 190 9.88 -8.54 2.03
C ASN A 190 8.50 -8.49 1.37
N LEU A 191 7.44 -8.87 2.10
CA LEU A 191 6.07 -8.76 1.63
C LEU A 191 5.69 -7.30 1.32
N ALA A 192 6.15 -6.35 2.14
CA ALA A 192 5.95 -4.92 1.88
C ALA A 192 6.47 -4.52 0.50
N ARG A 193 7.67 -5.00 0.09
CA ARG A 193 8.23 -4.71 -1.23
C ARG A 193 7.36 -5.27 -2.35
N TYR A 194 6.89 -6.50 -2.24
CA TYR A 194 5.97 -7.07 -3.23
C TYR A 194 4.67 -6.27 -3.36
N LEU A 195 4.10 -5.81 -2.24
CA LEU A 195 2.86 -5.06 -2.24
C LEU A 195 3.03 -3.66 -2.83
N VAL A 196 3.95 -2.84 -2.32
CA VAL A 196 4.15 -1.46 -2.82
C VAL A 196 4.66 -1.43 -4.26
N GLN A 197 5.22 -2.52 -4.77
CA GLN A 197 5.63 -2.64 -6.17
C GLN A 197 4.50 -3.20 -7.05
N GLY A 198 3.65 -4.09 -6.54
CA GLY A 198 2.78 -4.94 -7.36
C GLY A 198 1.29 -4.56 -7.40
N VAL A 199 0.76 -3.85 -6.40
CA VAL A 199 -0.66 -3.42 -6.41
C VAL A 199 -0.85 -2.21 -7.31
N ASP A 200 -2.06 -1.97 -7.81
CA ASP A 200 -2.35 -0.79 -8.67
C ASP A 200 -2.67 0.45 -7.85
N VAL A 201 -3.40 0.24 -6.74
CA VAL A 201 -3.85 1.31 -5.85
C VAL A 201 -3.40 1.00 -4.44
N TRP A 202 -2.76 1.97 -3.80
CA TRP A 202 -2.41 1.94 -2.39
C TRP A 202 -3.48 2.67 -1.59
N LEU A 203 -4.23 1.91 -0.79
CA LEU A 203 -5.33 2.42 0.00
C LEU A 203 -4.83 2.90 1.37
N ASN A 204 -5.12 4.15 1.70
CA ASN A 204 -4.83 4.71 3.01
C ASN A 204 -5.95 5.63 3.51
N THR A 205 -6.73 5.20 4.50
CA THR A 205 -7.91 5.93 4.98
C THR A 205 -7.80 6.34 6.45
N PRO A 206 -6.75 7.05 6.89
CA PRO A 206 -6.60 7.40 8.29
C PRO A 206 -7.66 8.43 8.70
N ARG A 207 -8.07 8.41 9.97
CA ARG A 207 -8.93 9.45 10.53
C ARG A 207 -8.07 10.68 10.77
N ARG A 208 -8.34 11.76 10.03
CA ARG A 208 -7.66 13.05 10.22
C ARG A 208 -7.89 13.58 11.64
N PRO A 209 -6.88 14.17 12.30
CA PRO A 209 -5.49 14.41 11.88
C PRO A 209 -4.47 13.40 12.48
N ASN A 210 -4.83 12.11 12.56
CA ASN A 210 -4.08 11.15 13.35
C ASN A 210 -2.91 10.48 12.59
N GLU A 211 -2.74 10.74 11.30
CA GLU A 211 -1.55 10.30 10.56
C GLU A 211 -0.53 11.45 10.54
N ALA A 212 0.60 11.28 11.24
CA ALA A 212 1.63 12.32 11.29
C ALA A 212 2.31 12.55 9.93
N SER A 213 2.66 11.47 9.23
CA SER A 213 3.27 11.51 7.89
C SER A 213 2.89 10.23 7.15
N GLY A 214 3.62 9.14 7.34
CA GLY A 214 3.25 7.80 6.85
C GLY A 214 3.92 7.41 5.54
N THR A 215 5.11 6.83 5.63
CA THR A 215 6.00 6.56 4.48
C THR A 215 5.56 5.44 3.52
N SER A 216 4.51 4.69 3.83
CA SER A 216 4.07 3.60 2.94
C SER A 216 3.52 4.10 1.60
N GLY A 217 2.89 5.27 1.59
CA GLY A 217 2.37 5.86 0.36
C GLY A 217 3.48 6.43 -0.52
N GLU A 218 4.54 6.99 0.08
CA GLU A 218 5.78 7.39 -0.63
C GLU A 218 6.39 6.19 -1.37
N LYS A 219 6.45 5.01 -0.72
CA LYS A 219 6.98 3.77 -1.34
C LYS A 219 6.15 3.33 -2.52
N ALA A 220 4.83 3.47 -2.42
CA ALA A 220 3.90 3.13 -3.47
C ALA A 220 4.03 4.11 -4.64
N ALA A 221 4.04 5.43 -4.36
CA ALA A 221 4.19 6.48 -5.36
C ALA A 221 5.47 6.34 -6.17
N LEU A 222 6.60 6.08 -5.51
CA LEU A 222 7.90 5.83 -6.15
C LEU A 222 7.85 4.67 -7.16
N ASN A 223 6.94 3.70 -6.96
CA ASN A 223 6.75 2.55 -7.84
C ASN A 223 5.65 2.76 -8.89
N GLY A 224 5.13 3.98 -9.07
CA GLY A 224 4.03 4.26 -10.00
C GLY A 224 2.70 3.62 -9.58
N VAL A 225 2.48 3.47 -8.27
CA VAL A 225 1.21 3.01 -7.69
C VAL A 225 0.36 4.23 -7.35
N LEU A 226 -0.92 4.19 -7.72
CA LEU A 226 -1.86 5.26 -7.41
C LEU A 226 -2.16 5.27 -5.91
N ASN A 227 -2.15 6.45 -5.29
CA ASN A 227 -2.54 6.59 -3.89
C ASN A 227 -4.02 6.97 -3.80
N PHE A 228 -4.79 6.22 -3.01
CA PHE A 228 -6.15 6.58 -2.63
C PHE A 228 -6.15 6.90 -1.14
N SER A 229 -6.14 8.20 -0.80
CA SER A 229 -5.98 8.63 0.58
C SER A 229 -6.75 9.88 0.98
N VAL A 230 -6.77 10.14 2.29
CA VAL A 230 -7.29 11.36 2.92
C VAL A 230 -6.15 12.38 2.97
N LEU A 231 -6.45 13.68 2.84
CA LEU A 231 -5.49 14.78 2.99
C LEU A 231 -4.98 14.92 4.44
N ASP A 232 -4.17 13.96 4.86
CA ASP A 232 -3.53 13.84 6.17
C ASP A 232 -2.13 13.23 6.00
N GLY A 233 -1.21 13.52 6.92
CA GLY A 233 0.19 13.08 6.85
C GLY A 233 0.88 13.47 5.54
N TRP A 234 1.71 12.56 5.01
CA TRP A 234 2.55 12.76 3.81
C TRP A 234 1.74 13.10 2.56
N TRP A 235 0.49 12.62 2.50
CA TRP A 235 -0.36 12.82 1.33
C TRP A 235 -0.74 14.29 1.16
N ARG A 236 -0.77 15.07 2.25
CA ARG A 236 -0.96 16.51 2.18
C ARG A 236 0.20 17.23 1.49
N GLU A 237 1.40 16.67 1.55
CA GLU A 237 2.61 17.22 0.92
C GLU A 237 2.72 16.77 -0.54
N GLY A 238 2.37 15.51 -0.84
CA GLY A 238 2.49 14.94 -2.19
C GLY A 238 1.29 15.16 -3.11
N TYR A 239 0.11 15.53 -2.61
CA TYR A 239 -1.08 15.73 -3.43
C TYR A 239 -1.08 17.10 -4.12
N ASN A 240 -1.16 17.10 -5.45
CA ASN A 240 -1.12 18.31 -6.28
C ASN A 240 -2.49 18.72 -6.88
N GLY A 241 -3.56 17.94 -6.69
CA GLY A 241 -4.92 18.37 -7.06
C GLY A 241 -5.29 18.30 -8.54
N HIS A 242 -4.44 17.73 -9.39
CA HIS A 242 -4.61 17.70 -10.84
C HIS A 242 -4.77 16.27 -11.35
#